data_AF-A0A960SP61-F1
#
_entry.id   AF-A0A960SP61-F1
#
_cell.length_a   1.000
_cell.length_b   1.000
_cell.length_c   1.000
_cell.angle_alpha   90.00
_cell.angle_beta   90.00
_cell.angle_gamma   90.00
#
_symmetry.space_group_name_H-M   'P 1'
#
loop_
_entity.id
_entity.type
_entity.pdbx_description
1 polymer ?
#
loop_
_entity_poly.entity_id
_entity_poly.type
_entity_poly.pdbx_seq_one_letter_code
_entity_poly.pdbx_strand_id
1 'polypeptide(L)'
;RGQPGDRIELKFSERREQPMTHRLHSAYVIGPDGKGTFRNRFNYSVGRWIQVEGLREKPQLKDFRGWLARTDYARTTEFACSDPLLNRIYETTLWTFENLSLGGYVVDCAQRERMGYGGDAHATTPTGLDNYALGAFYTKWAQDWRDVQGKPAAWGVGKQAGELGSGSGVEAGNLPYTAPTYWGGGGPGWSGICVTLPWEFARRTGDRRLLEQMLPTIEAWLAFLETKSKDDMLVRWGGQWDFLGDWLWPGAEGVNGDTRETLFFNNCYWIYNLQTAAKIARALDNHGLAAKWTDRAETVRAAVHREFFNPADASYVNGFQAYLSIALLVGLPPEEVRPAVRQRLEDEIRVKRDGHFWGGITGGAFIVKHLIEAGRNDLMCLMARQQNYPGRGDMLARGATTIWEDWEGRQSLSHSSYLHIGSWFVEGLAGIQPGDDADGFRTFHLRPACDGSVPLSYARCRQNTPYGYIFSGWKRDGDRVELAIMVPPNTSATLEVPGLELLSIQGGDNGVERLHGEHSLRLRVGPGRYLMNLTSSTPGANAGSTASAGFYGEAAGSPGT
;
A
#
# COMPACT_ATOMS: atom_id res chain seq x y z
N ARG A 1 -39.92 -15.45 11.99
CA ARG A 1 -41.14 -16.25 12.29
C ARG A 1 -41.97 -16.31 11.02
N GLY A 2 -42.74 -17.37 10.79
CA GLY A 2 -43.55 -17.57 9.59
C GLY A 2 -44.36 -18.87 9.67
N GLN A 3 -45.05 -19.24 8.59
CA GLN A 3 -45.67 -20.55 8.42
C GLN A 3 -44.64 -21.54 7.85
N PRO A 4 -44.77 -22.85 8.14
CA PRO A 4 -43.94 -23.88 7.50
C PRO A 4 -43.99 -23.75 5.97
N GLY A 5 -42.83 -23.73 5.33
CA GLY A 5 -42.69 -23.55 3.88
C GLY A 5 -42.53 -22.10 3.41
N ASP A 6 -42.78 -21.09 4.26
CA ASP A 6 -42.48 -19.70 3.92
C ASP A 6 -40.98 -19.57 3.59
N ARG A 7 -40.66 -18.93 2.46
CA ARG A 7 -39.28 -18.64 2.04
C ARG A 7 -38.92 -17.20 2.37
N ILE A 8 -37.93 -17.01 3.21
CA ILE A 8 -37.37 -15.71 3.58
C ILE A 8 -36.11 -15.48 2.75
N GLU A 9 -36.08 -14.41 1.95
CA GLU A 9 -34.91 -14.04 1.17
C GLU A 9 -34.17 -12.87 1.81
N LEU A 10 -32.84 -12.96 1.85
CA LEU A 10 -31.94 -11.91 2.27
C LEU A 10 -31.08 -11.51 1.07
N LYS A 11 -31.29 -10.30 0.56
CA LYS A 11 -30.56 -9.74 -0.59
C LYS A 11 -29.60 -8.68 -0.09
N PHE A 12 -28.34 -8.77 -0.50
CA PHE A 12 -27.27 -7.90 -0.01
C PHE A 12 -26.87 -6.90 -1.07
N SER A 13 -26.63 -5.66 -0.65
CA SER A 13 -26.31 -4.57 -1.56
C SER A 13 -25.32 -3.59 -0.95
N GLU A 14 -24.40 -3.13 -1.77
CA GLU A 14 -23.54 -1.98 -1.47
C GLU A 14 -24.28 -0.65 -1.69
N ARG A 15 -25.38 -0.66 -2.45
CA ARG A 15 -26.10 0.52 -2.91
C ARG A 15 -27.50 0.56 -2.31
N ARG A 16 -27.85 1.66 -1.64
CA ARG A 16 -29.13 1.81 -0.92
C ARG A 16 -30.35 1.58 -1.83
N GLU A 17 -30.32 2.13 -3.04
CA GLU A 17 -31.44 2.11 -3.97
C GLU A 17 -31.54 0.81 -4.78
N GLN A 18 -30.60 -0.13 -4.60
CA GLN A 18 -30.63 -1.43 -5.26
C GLN A 18 -30.86 -2.52 -4.22
N PRO A 19 -31.93 -3.33 -4.34
CA PRO A 19 -32.19 -4.45 -3.44
C PRO A 19 -31.02 -5.45 -3.32
N MET A 20 -30.26 -5.61 -4.39
CA MET A 20 -29.20 -6.60 -4.51
C MET A 20 -28.10 -6.11 -5.47
N THR A 21 -26.84 -6.21 -5.07
CA THR A 21 -25.68 -6.07 -5.99
C THR A 21 -24.98 -7.41 -6.16
N HIS A 22 -24.40 -7.65 -7.35
CA HIS A 22 -23.61 -8.85 -7.68
C HIS A 22 -24.30 -10.20 -7.38
N ARG A 23 -25.63 -10.25 -7.41
CA ARG A 23 -26.45 -11.45 -7.12
C ARG A 23 -26.19 -12.06 -5.73
N LEU A 24 -25.69 -11.26 -4.78
CA LEU A 24 -25.45 -11.71 -3.41
C LEU A 24 -26.76 -11.86 -2.64
N HIS A 25 -27.19 -13.09 -2.41
CA HIS A 25 -28.37 -13.38 -1.61
C HIS A 25 -28.25 -14.70 -0.85
N SER A 26 -29.12 -14.87 0.13
CA SER A 26 -29.35 -16.13 0.84
C SER A 26 -30.85 -16.33 1.02
N ALA A 27 -31.27 -17.58 1.19
CA ALA A 27 -32.65 -17.90 1.46
C ALA A 27 -32.77 -18.88 2.63
N TYR A 28 -33.83 -18.73 3.40
CA TYR A 28 -34.19 -19.60 4.50
C TYR A 28 -35.64 -20.04 4.37
N VAL A 29 -35.90 -21.34 4.43
CA VAL A 29 -37.26 -21.89 4.42
C VAL A 29 -37.68 -22.20 5.85
N ILE A 30 -38.81 -21.66 6.28
CA ILE A 30 -39.34 -21.84 7.63
C ILE A 30 -39.73 -23.32 7.81
N GLY A 31 -39.19 -23.95 8.86
CA GLY A 31 -39.52 -25.32 9.23
C GLY A 31 -40.87 -25.45 9.95
N PRO A 32 -41.25 -26.68 10.34
CA PRO A 32 -42.52 -26.99 11.02
C PRO A 32 -42.79 -26.14 12.28
N ASP A 33 -41.75 -25.71 12.99
CA ASP A 33 -41.85 -24.93 14.23
C ASP A 33 -42.34 -23.48 14.02
N GLY A 34 -42.48 -23.02 12.78
CA GLY A 34 -42.92 -21.65 12.45
C GLY A 34 -41.93 -20.54 12.85
N LYS A 35 -40.73 -20.91 13.29
CA LYS A 35 -39.65 -20.00 13.68
C LYS A 35 -38.29 -20.63 13.39
N GLY A 36 -37.27 -19.80 13.25
CA GLY A 36 -35.91 -20.26 12.99
C GLY A 36 -34.89 -19.14 13.04
N THR A 37 -33.62 -19.53 13.11
CA THR A 37 -32.47 -18.63 12.98
C THR A 37 -31.65 -19.09 11.79
N PHE A 38 -31.38 -18.18 10.86
CA PHE A 38 -30.53 -18.45 9.70
C PHE A 38 -29.14 -17.85 9.91
N ARG A 39 -28.10 -18.66 9.68
CA ARG A 39 -26.71 -18.23 9.59
C ARG A 39 -26.06 -18.95 8.42
N ASN A 40 -25.59 -18.21 7.43
CA ASN A 40 -24.84 -18.80 6.33
C ASN A 40 -23.47 -19.30 6.84
N ARG A 41 -23.08 -20.51 6.44
CA ARG A 41 -21.82 -21.16 6.83
C ARG A 41 -20.83 -21.34 5.67
N PHE A 42 -21.33 -21.36 4.44
CA PHE A 42 -20.54 -21.69 3.25
C PHE A 42 -20.47 -20.56 2.23
N ASN A 43 -21.12 -19.44 2.51
CA ASN A 43 -20.95 -18.20 1.78
C ASN A 43 -20.94 -17.02 2.74
N TYR A 44 -20.18 -16.00 2.39
CA TYR A 44 -20.19 -14.71 3.06
C TYR A 44 -20.86 -13.67 2.17
N SER A 45 -21.41 -12.64 2.81
CA SER A 45 -22.14 -11.57 2.14
C SER A 45 -21.43 -10.25 2.40
N VAL A 46 -21.42 -9.41 1.38
CA VAL A 46 -20.77 -8.10 1.40
C VAL A 46 -21.79 -7.08 0.95
N GLY A 47 -21.91 -6.01 1.72
CA GLY A 47 -22.90 -4.97 1.48
C GLY A 47 -23.13 -4.15 2.74
N ARG A 48 -23.64 -2.94 2.54
CA ARG A 48 -24.07 -2.05 3.62
C ARG A 48 -25.56 -2.18 3.91
N TRP A 49 -26.32 -2.67 2.93
CA TRP A 49 -27.77 -2.78 2.95
C TRP A 49 -28.19 -4.23 2.78
N ILE A 50 -29.23 -4.63 3.52
CA ILE A 50 -29.86 -5.94 3.42
C ILE A 50 -31.35 -5.71 3.19
N GLN A 51 -31.87 -6.18 2.06
CA GLN A 51 -33.30 -6.26 1.79
C GLN A 51 -33.81 -7.64 2.20
N VAL A 52 -34.85 -7.66 3.04
CA VAL A 52 -35.45 -8.90 3.53
C VAL A 52 -36.87 -9.03 3.01
N GLU A 53 -37.15 -10.14 2.35
CA GLU A 53 -38.43 -10.44 1.72
C GLU A 53 -39.03 -11.74 2.28
N GLY A 54 -40.36 -11.88 2.20
CA GLY A 54 -41.08 -13.07 2.65
C GLY A 54 -41.42 -13.11 4.15
N LEU A 55 -41.01 -12.11 4.94
CA LEU A 55 -41.46 -11.98 6.32
C LEU A 55 -42.90 -11.50 6.40
N ARG A 56 -43.67 -12.05 7.36
CA ARG A 56 -45.06 -11.64 7.63
C ARG A 56 -45.19 -10.34 8.43
N GLU A 57 -44.11 -9.94 9.08
CA GLU A 57 -44.02 -8.74 9.90
C GLU A 57 -42.70 -8.02 9.60
N LYS A 58 -42.69 -6.70 9.75
CA LYS A 58 -41.48 -5.90 9.58
C LYS A 58 -40.42 -6.35 10.61
N PRO A 59 -39.20 -6.73 10.19
CA PRO A 59 -38.18 -7.18 11.13
C PRO A 59 -37.66 -6.02 11.99
N GLN A 60 -37.19 -6.33 13.18
CA GLN A 60 -36.56 -5.41 14.11
C GLN A 60 -35.03 -5.51 14.01
N LEU A 61 -34.30 -4.43 14.34
CA LEU A 61 -32.83 -4.46 14.31
C LEU A 61 -32.24 -5.57 15.19
N LYS A 62 -32.87 -5.89 16.32
CA LYS A 62 -32.46 -6.95 17.24
C LYS A 62 -32.55 -8.37 16.64
N ASP A 63 -33.27 -8.53 15.52
CA ASP A 63 -33.40 -9.81 14.80
C ASP A 63 -32.17 -10.10 13.94
N PHE A 64 -31.29 -9.11 13.74
CA PHE A 64 -30.07 -9.24 12.94
C PHE A 64 -28.81 -9.15 13.80
N ARG A 65 -27.81 -9.93 13.40
CA ARG A 65 -26.43 -9.83 13.88
C ARG A 65 -25.50 -9.94 12.69
N GLY A 66 -24.58 -8.99 12.55
CA GLY A 66 -23.50 -9.03 11.57
C GLY A 66 -22.20 -9.44 12.24
N TRP A 67 -21.42 -10.29 11.59
CA TRP A 67 -20.07 -10.65 12.01
C TRP A 67 -19.12 -10.33 10.88
N LEU A 68 -18.04 -9.63 11.19
CA LEU A 68 -16.90 -9.54 10.27
C LEU A 68 -16.24 -10.93 10.21
N ALA A 69 -16.11 -11.47 9.00
CA ALA A 69 -15.39 -12.70 8.74
C ALA A 69 -14.12 -12.36 7.96
N ARG A 70 -12.96 -12.54 8.59
CA ARG A 70 -11.64 -12.30 8.00
C ARG A 70 -10.62 -13.30 8.53
N THR A 71 -9.43 -13.30 7.95
CA THR A 71 -8.30 -14.02 8.55
C THR A 71 -7.96 -13.40 9.92
N ASP A 72 -7.68 -14.22 10.92
CA ASP A 72 -7.46 -13.78 12.31
C ASP A 72 -6.02 -13.33 12.55
N TYR A 73 -5.70 -12.11 12.11
CA TYR A 73 -4.48 -11.40 12.45
C TYR A 73 -4.78 -10.23 13.40
N ALA A 74 -3.78 -9.84 14.20
CA ALA A 74 -3.87 -8.72 15.12
C ALA A 74 -3.51 -7.40 14.44
N ARG A 75 -4.18 -6.31 14.84
CA ARG A 75 -3.76 -4.93 14.52
C ARG A 75 -2.52 -4.61 15.36
N THR A 76 -1.45 -4.17 14.70
CA THR A 76 -0.16 -3.85 15.33
C THR A 76 0.07 -2.36 15.46
N THR A 77 -0.74 -1.54 14.80
CA THR A 77 -0.50 -0.09 14.69
C THR A 77 -1.70 0.76 15.07
N GLU A 78 -1.41 1.77 15.89
CA GLU A 78 -2.33 2.83 16.30
C GLU A 78 -1.79 4.16 15.77
N PHE A 79 -2.64 4.95 15.12
CA PHE A 79 -2.26 6.26 14.56
C PHE A 79 -3.34 7.30 14.87
N ALA A 80 -2.92 8.55 15.10
CA ALA A 80 -3.81 9.69 15.17
C ALA A 80 -3.07 10.99 14.80
N CYS A 81 -3.78 11.93 14.19
CA CYS A 81 -3.30 13.30 13.94
C CYS A 81 -4.36 14.36 14.24
N SER A 82 -4.00 15.63 14.12
CA SER A 82 -4.88 16.76 14.40
C SER A 82 -5.97 17.00 13.34
N ASP A 83 -5.91 16.36 12.17
CA ASP A 83 -6.92 16.49 11.11
C ASP A 83 -7.92 15.31 11.15
N PRO A 84 -9.20 15.56 11.51
CA PRO A 84 -10.22 14.52 11.57
C PRO A 84 -10.48 13.82 10.24
N LEU A 85 -10.31 14.49 9.10
CA LEU A 85 -10.47 13.90 7.78
C LEU A 85 -9.39 12.84 7.55
N LEU A 86 -8.13 13.17 7.85
CA LEU A 86 -7.00 12.26 7.71
C LEU A 86 -7.17 11.02 8.61
N ASN A 87 -7.59 11.19 9.87
CA ASN A 87 -7.91 10.06 10.75
C ASN A 87 -9.03 9.18 10.17
N ARG A 88 -10.08 9.79 9.62
CA ARG A 88 -11.19 9.05 8.99
C ARG A 88 -10.75 8.31 7.73
N ILE A 89 -9.87 8.89 6.92
CA ILE A 89 -9.29 8.22 5.74
C ILE A 89 -8.50 6.99 6.19
N TYR A 90 -7.62 7.13 7.18
CA TYR A 90 -6.84 6.02 7.71
C TYR A 90 -7.70 4.87 8.21
N GLU A 91 -8.69 5.13 9.08
CA GLU A 91 -9.60 4.08 9.58
C GLU A 91 -10.44 3.47 8.45
N THR A 92 -10.85 4.24 7.45
CA THR A 92 -11.58 3.71 6.28
C THR A 92 -10.69 2.80 5.44
N THR A 93 -9.42 3.15 5.25
CA THR A 93 -8.43 2.32 4.56
C THR A 93 -8.21 1.00 5.30
N LEU A 94 -8.04 1.04 6.62
CA LEU A 94 -7.84 -0.16 7.44
C LEU A 94 -9.08 -1.04 7.48
N TRP A 95 -10.26 -0.45 7.66
CA TRP A 95 -11.53 -1.17 7.58
C TRP A 95 -11.70 -1.85 6.22
N THR A 96 -11.37 -1.17 5.13
CA THR A 96 -11.45 -1.77 3.78
C THR A 96 -10.49 -2.95 3.65
N PHE A 97 -9.23 -2.82 4.10
CA PHE A 97 -8.28 -3.94 4.10
C PHE A 97 -8.83 -5.16 4.84
N GLU A 98 -9.42 -4.97 6.03
CA GLU A 98 -10.00 -6.06 6.81
C GLU A 98 -11.11 -6.80 6.05
N ASN A 99 -11.98 -6.07 5.34
CA ASN A 99 -13.05 -6.64 4.52
C ASN A 99 -12.54 -7.44 3.31
N LEU A 100 -11.31 -7.20 2.86
CA LEU A 100 -10.70 -7.84 1.68
C LEU A 100 -9.76 -9.00 2.03
N SER A 101 -9.60 -9.35 3.30
CA SER A 101 -8.52 -10.24 3.76
C SER A 101 -8.97 -11.66 4.12
N LEU A 102 -10.08 -12.10 3.54
CA LEU A 102 -10.60 -13.45 3.73
C LEU A 102 -9.91 -14.44 2.78
N GLY A 103 -9.46 -15.60 3.29
CA GLY A 103 -8.89 -16.68 2.47
C GLY A 103 -7.36 -16.76 2.48
N GLY A 104 -6.69 -15.97 3.31
CA GLY A 104 -5.23 -15.96 3.43
C GLY A 104 -4.50 -15.23 2.29
N TYR A 105 -5.19 -14.31 1.61
CA TYR A 105 -4.66 -13.35 0.64
C TYR A 105 -5.61 -12.14 0.59
N VAL A 106 -5.17 -11.03 0.00
CA VAL A 106 -6.02 -9.83 -0.16
C VAL A 106 -6.73 -9.94 -1.50
N VAL A 107 -8.07 -9.90 -1.48
CA VAL A 107 -8.87 -9.85 -2.69
C VAL A 107 -8.99 -8.43 -3.23
N ASP A 108 -9.19 -8.29 -4.54
CA ASP A 108 -9.51 -7.02 -5.20
C ASP A 108 -10.79 -6.39 -4.61
N CYS A 109 -11.88 -7.17 -4.60
CA CYS A 109 -13.17 -6.81 -4.02
C CYS A 109 -13.80 -8.02 -3.35
N ALA A 110 -14.54 -7.81 -2.27
CA ALA A 110 -15.09 -8.90 -1.47
C ALA A 110 -16.42 -9.47 -2.04
N GLN A 111 -17.05 -8.78 -2.97
CA GLN A 111 -18.39 -9.10 -3.46
C GLN A 111 -18.42 -9.75 -4.85
N ARG A 112 -17.60 -9.27 -5.80
CA ARG A 112 -17.73 -9.60 -7.24
C ARG A 112 -16.72 -10.67 -7.66
N GLU A 113 -15.42 -10.36 -7.65
CA GLU A 113 -14.39 -11.23 -8.21
C GLU A 113 -13.71 -12.09 -7.14
N ARG A 114 -13.33 -11.47 -6.01
CA ARG A 114 -12.73 -12.15 -4.85
C ARG A 114 -11.37 -12.78 -5.17
N MET A 115 -10.57 -12.11 -6.00
CA MET A 115 -9.33 -12.62 -6.56
C MET A 115 -8.10 -11.95 -5.96
N GLY A 116 -7.05 -12.73 -5.71
CA GLY A 116 -5.77 -12.23 -5.18
C GLY A 116 -4.90 -11.62 -6.27
N TYR A 117 -5.27 -10.46 -6.79
CA TYR A 117 -4.51 -9.76 -7.84
C TYR A 117 -3.18 -9.21 -7.31
N GLY A 118 -2.10 -9.48 -8.05
CA GLY A 118 -0.77 -9.01 -7.69
C GLY A 118 -0.58 -7.50 -7.86
N GLY A 119 -1.30 -6.86 -8.79
CA GLY A 119 -1.22 -5.40 -9.00
C GLY A 119 -1.81 -4.65 -7.81
N ASP A 120 -2.95 -5.11 -7.31
CA ASP A 120 -3.60 -4.66 -6.08
C ASP A 120 -2.73 -4.88 -4.84
N ALA A 121 -1.86 -5.89 -4.88
CA ALA A 121 -0.89 -6.13 -3.82
C ALA A 121 0.09 -4.94 -3.65
N HIS A 122 0.38 -4.17 -4.69
CA HIS A 122 1.16 -2.93 -4.55
C HIS A 122 0.44 -1.89 -3.70
N ALA A 123 -0.89 -1.81 -3.81
CA ALA A 123 -1.68 -0.90 -3.01
C ALA A 123 -1.90 -1.38 -1.57
N THR A 124 -1.77 -2.68 -1.31
CA THR A 124 -2.18 -3.28 -0.04
C THR A 124 -1.03 -3.81 0.82
N THR A 125 0.10 -4.23 0.24
CA THR A 125 1.16 -4.93 0.98
C THR A 125 1.87 -4.04 2.01
N PRO A 126 2.39 -2.85 1.67
CA PRO A 126 2.95 -1.94 2.67
C PRO A 126 1.93 -1.56 3.74
N THR A 127 0.74 -1.11 3.33
CA THR A 127 -0.37 -0.77 4.23
C THR A 127 -0.72 -1.92 5.18
N GLY A 128 -0.80 -3.15 4.68
CA GLY A 128 -1.11 -4.32 5.48
C GLY A 128 -0.01 -4.61 6.49
N LEU A 129 1.24 -4.74 6.04
CA LEU A 129 2.37 -5.08 6.88
C LEU A 129 2.70 -3.98 7.91
N ASP A 130 2.41 -2.72 7.59
CA ASP A 130 2.60 -1.60 8.53
C ASP A 130 1.57 -1.62 9.66
N ASN A 131 0.41 -2.26 9.48
CA ASN A 131 -0.73 -2.13 10.38
C ASN A 131 -1.18 -3.41 11.06
N TYR A 132 -0.76 -4.58 10.56
CA TYR A 132 -1.21 -5.87 11.04
C TYR A 132 -0.09 -6.91 11.10
N ALA A 133 -0.24 -7.88 12.01
CA ALA A 133 0.67 -9.03 12.14
C ALA A 133 0.41 -10.07 11.03
N LEU A 134 0.85 -9.79 9.81
CA LEU A 134 0.54 -10.59 8.61
C LEU A 134 1.62 -11.62 8.23
N GLY A 135 2.45 -12.03 9.18
CA GLY A 135 3.52 -13.03 8.99
C GLY A 135 3.04 -14.28 8.24
N ALA A 136 2.16 -15.07 8.89
CA ALA A 136 1.62 -16.30 8.30
C ALA A 136 0.77 -16.04 7.05
N PHE A 137 0.06 -14.92 7.00
CA PHE A 137 -0.81 -14.54 5.88
C PHE A 137 -0.01 -14.38 4.58
N TYR A 138 1.07 -13.59 4.61
CA TYR A 138 1.89 -13.36 3.42
C TYR A 138 2.85 -14.51 3.11
N THR A 139 3.30 -15.28 4.10
CA THR A 139 4.02 -16.53 3.83
C THR A 139 3.15 -17.51 3.03
N LYS A 140 1.87 -17.67 3.42
CA LYS A 140 0.93 -18.51 2.67
C LYS A 140 0.66 -17.95 1.27
N TRP A 141 0.39 -16.65 1.14
CA TRP A 141 0.08 -16.09 -0.18
C TRP A 141 1.28 -16.16 -1.13
N ALA A 142 2.50 -15.96 -0.64
CA ALA A 142 3.72 -16.17 -1.41
C ALA A 142 3.86 -17.63 -1.91
N GLN A 143 3.46 -18.63 -1.11
CA GLN A 143 3.37 -20.02 -1.59
C GLN A 143 2.35 -20.16 -2.72
N ASP A 144 1.17 -19.52 -2.64
CA ASP A 144 0.20 -19.56 -3.74
C ASP A 144 0.82 -19.03 -5.05
N TRP A 145 1.63 -17.97 -4.98
CA TRP A 145 2.36 -17.43 -6.14
C TRP A 145 3.39 -18.39 -6.72
N ARG A 146 4.14 -19.13 -5.87
CA ARG A 146 5.02 -20.20 -6.33
C ARG A 146 4.24 -21.32 -7.00
N ASP A 147 3.10 -21.69 -6.41
CA ASP A 147 2.28 -22.80 -6.87
C ASP A 147 1.66 -22.53 -8.24
N VAL A 148 1.42 -21.27 -8.62
CA VAL A 148 0.84 -20.94 -9.93
C VAL A 148 1.88 -20.68 -11.02
N GLN A 149 3.18 -20.59 -10.70
CA GLN A 149 4.23 -20.34 -11.69
C GLN A 149 4.33 -21.45 -12.73
N GLY A 150 4.39 -21.06 -14.01
CA GLY A 150 4.51 -21.99 -15.13
C GLY A 150 3.33 -22.95 -15.30
N LYS A 151 2.22 -22.76 -14.57
CA LYS A 151 1.00 -23.55 -14.73
C LYS A 151 0.09 -22.92 -15.79
N PRO A 152 -0.79 -23.71 -16.43
CA PRO A 152 -1.84 -23.17 -17.29
C PRO A 152 -2.69 -22.18 -16.51
N ALA A 153 -2.41 -20.91 -16.74
CA ALA A 153 -3.30 -19.83 -16.42
C ALA A 153 -3.68 -19.20 -17.75
N ALA A 154 -4.88 -18.64 -17.81
CA ALA A 154 -5.41 -17.99 -19.01
C ALA A 154 -4.47 -16.92 -19.63
N TRP A 155 -3.48 -16.45 -18.89
CA TRP A 155 -2.95 -15.10 -19.06
C TRP A 155 -1.46 -15.08 -19.40
N GLY A 156 -1.08 -14.12 -20.24
CA GLY A 156 0.19 -14.11 -20.98
C GLY A 156 0.15 -14.93 -22.28
N VAL A 157 -0.96 -15.60 -22.60
CA VAL A 157 -1.17 -16.42 -23.82
C VAL A 157 -2.45 -16.06 -24.60
N GLY A 158 -3.26 -15.12 -24.12
CA GLY A 158 -4.45 -14.62 -24.82
C GLY A 158 -5.68 -15.56 -24.87
N LYS A 159 -5.87 -16.49 -23.91
CA LYS A 159 -6.97 -17.48 -23.91
C LYS A 159 -7.47 -17.80 -22.50
N GLN A 160 -8.75 -18.10 -22.25
CA GLN A 160 -9.20 -18.44 -20.88
C GLN A 160 -8.58 -19.75 -20.34
N ALA A 161 -8.51 -19.91 -19.02
CA ALA A 161 -7.80 -21.04 -18.37
C ALA A 161 -8.48 -22.38 -18.70
N GLY A 162 -9.82 -22.37 -18.85
CA GLY A 162 -10.58 -23.53 -19.31
C GLY A 162 -10.45 -23.83 -20.82
N GLU A 163 -9.92 -22.89 -21.61
CA GLU A 163 -9.58 -23.09 -23.02
C GLU A 163 -8.18 -23.70 -23.20
N LEU A 164 -7.40 -23.78 -22.12
CA LEU A 164 -6.06 -24.34 -22.10
C LEU A 164 -6.13 -25.79 -21.59
N GLY A 165 -5.93 -26.76 -22.50
CA GLY A 165 -5.76 -28.15 -22.12
C GLY A 165 -4.50 -28.38 -21.27
N SER A 166 -4.44 -29.49 -20.54
CA SER A 166 -3.21 -29.93 -19.87
C SER A 166 -2.08 -30.05 -20.90
N GLY A 167 -1.04 -29.23 -20.77
CA GLY A 167 0.06 -29.13 -21.75
C GLY A 167 0.08 -27.85 -22.59
N SER A 168 -0.69 -26.82 -22.22
CA SER A 168 -0.58 -25.47 -22.81
C SER A 168 0.87 -25.00 -22.76
N GLY A 169 1.45 -24.60 -23.90
CA GLY A 169 2.82 -24.08 -24.03
C GLY A 169 3.07 -22.76 -23.29
N VAL A 170 2.85 -22.74 -21.97
CA VAL A 170 3.21 -21.65 -21.07
C VAL A 170 4.72 -21.62 -21.00
N GLU A 171 5.30 -20.46 -21.33
CA GLU A 171 6.73 -20.25 -21.26
C GLU A 171 7.23 -20.41 -19.81
N ALA A 172 8.41 -21.02 -19.67
CA ALA A 172 9.05 -21.20 -18.37
C ALA A 172 9.20 -19.84 -17.67
N GLY A 173 8.87 -19.81 -16.38
CA GLY A 173 8.96 -18.60 -15.55
C GLY A 173 7.78 -17.63 -15.64
N ASN A 174 6.86 -17.81 -16.61
CA ASN A 174 5.64 -17.01 -16.67
C ASN A 174 4.81 -17.16 -15.38
N LEU A 175 4.19 -16.05 -14.96
CA LEU A 175 3.35 -15.94 -13.78
C LEU A 175 2.01 -15.30 -14.15
N PRO A 176 0.87 -15.83 -13.66
CA PRO A 176 -0.44 -15.20 -13.86
C PRO A 176 -0.55 -13.87 -13.12
N TYR A 177 -1.68 -13.18 -13.27
CA TYR A 177 -1.95 -11.92 -12.58
C TYR A 177 -2.60 -12.07 -11.20
N THR A 178 -3.07 -13.28 -10.88
CA THR A 178 -3.75 -13.62 -9.62
C THR A 178 -3.19 -14.91 -9.00
N ALA A 179 -3.13 -14.96 -7.67
CA ALA A 179 -2.84 -16.18 -6.92
C ALA A 179 -3.76 -16.28 -5.68
N PRO A 180 -4.45 -17.41 -5.44
CA PRO A 180 -4.67 -18.51 -6.38
C PRO A 180 -5.29 -18.02 -7.70
N THR A 181 -5.00 -18.71 -8.80
CA THR A 181 -5.40 -18.25 -10.14
C THR A 181 -6.69 -18.89 -10.62
N TYR A 182 -7.55 -18.09 -11.24
CA TYR A 182 -8.76 -18.55 -11.95
C TYR A 182 -8.95 -17.74 -13.25
N TRP A 183 -9.10 -16.42 -13.13
CA TRP A 183 -9.22 -15.46 -14.23
C TRP A 183 -8.69 -14.07 -13.79
N GLY A 184 -8.60 -13.11 -14.70
CA GLY A 184 -8.21 -11.72 -14.42
C GLY A 184 -7.20 -11.12 -15.40
N GLY A 185 -7.19 -9.80 -15.56
CA GLY A 185 -6.22 -9.06 -16.38
C GLY A 185 -5.06 -8.48 -15.55
N GLY A 186 -3.97 -8.09 -16.20
CA GLY A 186 -2.81 -7.52 -15.52
C GLY A 186 -1.66 -7.24 -16.47
N GLY A 187 -0.45 -7.26 -15.93
CA GLY A 187 0.78 -7.02 -16.67
C GLY A 187 1.98 -7.32 -15.78
N PRO A 188 3.19 -6.86 -16.18
CA PRO A 188 4.38 -6.96 -15.34
C PRO A 188 4.15 -6.48 -13.90
N GLY A 189 3.43 -5.37 -13.73
CA GLY A 189 3.02 -4.83 -12.42
C GLY A 189 2.18 -5.78 -11.55
N TRP A 190 1.54 -6.80 -12.12
CA TRP A 190 0.79 -7.80 -11.36
C TRP A 190 1.67 -8.98 -10.98
N SER A 191 2.34 -9.58 -11.97
CA SER A 191 3.13 -10.79 -11.77
C SER A 191 4.44 -10.53 -11.00
N GLY A 192 5.00 -9.32 -11.10
CA GLY A 192 6.22 -8.93 -10.38
C GLY A 192 6.03 -8.77 -8.87
N ILE A 193 4.83 -8.99 -8.35
CA ILE A 193 4.61 -9.13 -6.91
C ILE A 193 5.45 -10.27 -6.31
N CYS A 194 5.79 -11.30 -7.09
CA CYS A 194 6.67 -12.39 -6.66
C CYS A 194 8.07 -11.89 -6.23
N VAL A 195 8.49 -10.72 -6.71
CA VAL A 195 9.74 -10.05 -6.31
C VAL A 195 9.50 -9.08 -5.15
N THR A 196 8.43 -8.29 -5.22
CA THR A 196 8.24 -7.16 -4.30
C THR A 196 7.64 -7.56 -2.96
N LEU A 197 6.72 -8.54 -2.94
CA LEU A 197 6.13 -9.08 -1.71
C LEU A 197 7.18 -9.63 -0.74
N PRO A 198 8.08 -10.57 -1.13
CA PRO A 198 9.05 -11.11 -0.18
C PRO A 198 10.01 -10.05 0.35
N TRP A 199 10.36 -9.04 -0.45
CA TRP A 199 11.19 -7.93 -0.01
C TRP A 199 10.50 -7.06 1.06
N GLU A 200 9.29 -6.58 0.77
CA GLU A 200 8.55 -5.73 1.73
C GLU A 200 8.20 -6.51 3.02
N PHE A 201 7.94 -7.81 2.89
CA PHE A 201 7.76 -8.73 4.01
C PHE A 201 9.00 -8.80 4.89
N ALA A 202 10.16 -9.17 4.32
CA ALA A 202 11.38 -9.40 5.09
C ALA A 202 11.89 -8.12 5.76
N ARG A 203 11.72 -6.94 5.14
CA ARG A 203 12.05 -5.65 5.75
C ARG A 203 11.27 -5.38 7.05
N ARG A 204 10.02 -5.82 7.14
CA ARG A 204 9.14 -5.56 8.29
C ARG A 204 9.11 -6.69 9.31
N THR A 205 9.36 -7.93 8.88
CA THR A 205 9.32 -9.11 9.75
C THR A 205 10.70 -9.62 10.18
N GLY A 206 11.74 -9.32 9.41
CA GLY A 206 13.08 -9.88 9.57
C GLY A 206 13.21 -11.34 9.10
N ASP A 207 12.14 -11.93 8.54
CA ASP A 207 12.14 -13.33 8.15
C ASP A 207 12.73 -13.53 6.74
N ARG A 208 14.05 -13.76 6.70
CA ARG A 208 14.81 -14.04 5.47
C ARG A 208 14.40 -15.35 4.79
N ARG A 209 13.74 -16.30 5.47
CA ARG A 209 13.36 -17.60 4.87
C ARG A 209 12.43 -17.41 3.68
N LEU A 210 11.57 -16.40 3.72
CA LEU A 210 10.67 -16.13 2.59
C LEU A 210 11.45 -15.65 1.36
N LEU A 211 12.54 -14.90 1.55
CA LEU A 211 13.44 -14.50 0.47
C LEU A 211 14.08 -15.73 -0.19
N GLU A 212 14.61 -16.64 0.63
CA GLU A 212 15.25 -17.89 0.17
C GLU A 212 14.26 -18.75 -0.65
N GLN A 213 13.05 -18.93 -0.14
CA GLN A 213 12.04 -19.75 -0.81
C GLN A 213 11.50 -19.12 -2.10
N MET A 214 11.50 -17.79 -2.20
CA MET A 214 11.02 -17.06 -3.39
C MET A 214 12.10 -16.85 -4.44
N LEU A 215 13.38 -16.95 -4.09
CA LEU A 215 14.50 -16.68 -5.02
C LEU A 215 14.40 -17.46 -6.34
N PRO A 216 14.11 -18.78 -6.38
CA PRO A 216 13.96 -19.50 -7.64
C PRO A 216 12.80 -18.97 -8.52
N THR A 217 11.69 -18.58 -7.88
CA THR A 217 10.55 -17.99 -8.58
C THR A 217 10.90 -16.63 -9.17
N ILE A 218 11.68 -15.82 -8.45
CA ILE A 218 12.18 -14.52 -8.90
C ILE A 218 13.13 -14.69 -10.10
N GLU A 219 14.08 -15.62 -10.03
CA GLU A 219 15.01 -15.90 -11.13
C GLU A 219 14.27 -16.32 -12.39
N ALA A 220 13.30 -17.23 -12.27
CA ALA A 220 12.50 -17.69 -13.41
C ALA A 220 11.62 -16.56 -13.98
N TRP A 221 11.01 -15.73 -13.14
CA TRP A 221 10.23 -14.57 -13.58
C TRP A 221 11.07 -13.55 -14.34
N LEU A 222 12.24 -13.19 -13.82
CA LEU A 222 13.14 -12.26 -14.50
C LEU A 222 13.70 -12.84 -15.80
N ALA A 223 13.99 -14.14 -15.85
CA ALA A 223 14.38 -14.82 -17.09
C ALA A 223 13.27 -14.81 -18.13
N PHE A 224 12.00 -14.96 -17.72
CA PHE A 224 10.85 -14.81 -18.61
C PHE A 224 10.74 -13.39 -19.17
N LEU A 225 10.90 -12.36 -18.33
CA LEU A 225 10.86 -10.96 -18.80
C LEU A 225 11.96 -10.67 -19.84
N GLU A 226 13.14 -11.28 -19.72
CA GLU A 226 14.19 -11.15 -20.74
C GLU A 226 13.75 -11.68 -22.11
N THR A 227 12.97 -12.78 -22.18
CA THR A 227 12.45 -13.30 -23.46
C THR A 227 11.40 -12.37 -24.09
N LYS A 228 10.83 -11.46 -23.28
CA LYS A 228 9.89 -10.42 -23.70
C LYS A 228 10.56 -9.08 -23.94
N SER A 229 11.90 -9.04 -24.02
CA SER A 229 12.65 -7.83 -24.27
C SER A 229 13.23 -7.78 -25.69
N LYS A 230 13.33 -6.57 -26.22
CA LYS A 230 14.04 -6.23 -27.45
C LYS A 230 14.71 -4.88 -27.27
N ASP A 231 15.94 -4.74 -27.73
CA ASP A 231 16.71 -3.49 -27.63
C ASP A 231 16.77 -2.95 -26.18
N ASP A 232 16.96 -3.87 -25.23
CA ASP A 232 17.02 -3.61 -23.78
C ASP A 232 15.74 -3.04 -23.14
N MET A 233 14.59 -3.23 -23.78
CA MET A 233 13.29 -2.87 -23.23
C MET A 233 12.28 -4.00 -23.38
N LEU A 234 11.35 -4.12 -22.44
CA LEU A 234 10.17 -4.94 -22.63
C LEU A 234 9.40 -4.45 -23.86
N VAL A 235 9.01 -5.39 -24.72
CA VAL A 235 7.99 -5.19 -25.74
C VAL A 235 6.67 -5.76 -25.23
N ARG A 236 5.56 -5.29 -25.78
CA ARG A 236 4.24 -5.81 -25.42
C ARG A 236 4.09 -7.28 -25.84
N TRP A 237 3.38 -8.07 -25.02
CA TRP A 237 2.95 -9.43 -25.36
C TRP A 237 1.50 -9.67 -24.94
N GLY A 238 0.93 -10.78 -25.43
CA GLY A 238 -0.45 -11.17 -25.12
C GLY A 238 -1.51 -10.25 -25.74
N GLY A 239 -2.72 -10.30 -25.18
CA GLY A 239 -3.87 -9.51 -25.57
C GLY A 239 -3.96 -8.14 -24.89
N GLN A 240 -5.12 -7.49 -25.02
CA GLN A 240 -5.36 -6.15 -24.43
C GLN A 240 -5.31 -6.13 -22.89
N TRP A 241 -5.47 -7.27 -22.24
CA TRP A 241 -5.48 -7.43 -20.78
C TRP A 241 -4.17 -7.98 -20.20
N ASP A 242 -3.17 -8.26 -21.03
CA ASP A 242 -1.97 -8.99 -20.61
C ASP A 242 -0.74 -8.08 -20.35
N PHE A 243 -0.90 -6.78 -20.58
CA PHE A 243 0.17 -5.80 -20.46
C PHE A 243 -0.33 -4.47 -19.89
N LEU A 244 -1.18 -4.49 -18.86
CA LEU A 244 -1.69 -3.29 -18.20
C LEU A 244 -0.58 -2.48 -17.51
N GLY A 245 -0.78 -1.17 -17.41
CA GLY A 245 0.09 -0.23 -16.72
C GLY A 245 -0.55 0.28 -15.43
N ASP A 246 -0.73 1.60 -15.32
CA ASP A 246 -1.54 2.20 -14.25
C ASP A 246 -3.03 1.95 -14.54
N TRP A 247 -3.76 1.35 -13.61
CA TRP A 247 -5.17 0.95 -13.78
C TRP A 247 -6.09 1.82 -12.91
N LEU A 248 -7.17 2.36 -13.49
CA LEU A 248 -8.17 3.19 -12.79
C LEU A 248 -7.61 4.48 -12.15
N TRP A 249 -6.77 5.22 -12.87
CA TRP A 249 -6.48 6.62 -12.51
C TRP A 249 -7.71 7.51 -12.78
N PRO A 250 -7.83 8.70 -12.17
CA PRO A 250 -8.98 9.58 -12.41
C PRO A 250 -9.18 9.88 -13.89
N GLY A 251 -10.41 9.68 -14.39
CA GLY A 251 -10.74 9.86 -15.80
C GLY A 251 -10.22 8.78 -16.75
N ALA A 252 -9.74 7.64 -16.23
CA ALA A 252 -9.41 6.49 -17.08
C ALA A 252 -10.65 5.94 -17.80
N GLU A 253 -10.49 5.61 -19.08
CA GLU A 253 -11.53 5.01 -19.91
C GLU A 253 -11.03 3.71 -20.56
N GLY A 254 -11.86 2.68 -20.50
CA GLY A 254 -11.59 1.40 -21.16
C GLY A 254 -10.35 0.67 -20.65
N VAL A 255 -9.83 -0.23 -21.49
CA VAL A 255 -8.62 -1.00 -21.22
C VAL A 255 -7.41 -0.29 -21.84
N ASN A 256 -6.40 0.02 -21.04
CA ASN A 256 -5.23 0.82 -21.47
C ASN A 256 -3.94 -0.01 -21.62
N GLY A 257 -4.06 -1.30 -21.93
CA GLY A 257 -2.92 -2.22 -22.07
C GLY A 257 -2.04 -2.01 -23.32
N ASP A 258 -2.36 -1.02 -24.17
CA ASP A 258 -1.71 -0.79 -25.46
C ASP A 258 -1.43 0.70 -25.72
N THR A 259 -0.77 1.37 -24.77
CA THR A 259 -0.37 2.77 -24.91
C THR A 259 1.13 2.95 -24.66
N ARG A 260 1.67 4.10 -25.12
CA ARG A 260 3.08 4.46 -24.89
C ARG A 260 3.39 4.60 -23.40
N GLU A 261 2.45 5.11 -22.63
CA GLU A 261 2.52 5.27 -21.17
C GLU A 261 2.58 3.92 -20.47
N THR A 262 1.79 2.95 -20.93
CA THR A 262 1.80 1.59 -20.39
C THR A 262 3.11 0.88 -20.69
N LEU A 263 3.66 1.04 -21.90
CA LEU A 263 4.99 0.53 -22.24
C LEU A 263 6.09 1.15 -21.37
N PHE A 264 6.03 2.47 -21.16
CA PHE A 264 6.94 3.18 -20.27
C PHE A 264 6.86 2.69 -18.82
N PHE A 265 5.65 2.59 -18.28
CA PHE A 265 5.41 2.16 -16.91
C PHE A 265 5.94 0.75 -16.66
N ASN A 266 5.62 -0.19 -17.54
CA ASN A 266 6.07 -1.58 -17.40
C ASN A 266 7.58 -1.74 -17.51
N ASN A 267 8.24 -0.92 -18.33
CA ASN A 267 9.70 -0.89 -18.37
C ASN A 267 10.32 -0.28 -17.10
N CYS A 268 9.75 0.80 -16.56
CA CYS A 268 10.18 1.33 -15.26
C CYS A 268 9.96 0.31 -14.13
N TYR A 269 8.84 -0.40 -14.16
CA TYR A 269 8.54 -1.47 -13.22
C TYR A 269 9.52 -2.64 -13.33
N TRP A 270 9.99 -2.97 -14.54
CA TRP A 270 11.03 -3.99 -14.72
C TRP A 270 12.36 -3.57 -14.07
N ILE A 271 12.77 -2.31 -14.23
CA ILE A 271 13.93 -1.75 -13.52
C ILE A 271 13.74 -1.88 -12.01
N TYR A 272 12.54 -1.54 -11.49
CA TYR A 272 12.21 -1.70 -10.07
C TYR A 272 12.30 -3.16 -9.60
N ASN A 273 11.83 -4.11 -10.40
CA ASN A 273 11.96 -5.56 -10.14
C ASN A 273 13.43 -6.00 -10.09
N LEU A 274 14.26 -5.58 -11.05
CA LEU A 274 15.69 -5.90 -11.08
C LEU A 274 16.43 -5.30 -9.86
N GLN A 275 16.16 -4.04 -9.53
CA GLN A 275 16.74 -3.38 -8.35
C GLN A 275 16.31 -4.06 -7.05
N THR A 276 15.04 -4.47 -6.95
CA THR A 276 14.52 -5.19 -5.77
C THR A 276 15.11 -6.59 -5.67
N ALA A 277 15.21 -7.32 -6.79
CA ALA A 277 15.86 -8.63 -6.83
C ALA A 277 17.34 -8.53 -6.44
N ALA A 278 18.05 -7.48 -6.86
CA ALA A 278 19.42 -7.23 -6.44
C ALA A 278 19.53 -6.99 -4.93
N LYS A 279 18.56 -6.27 -4.32
CA LYS A 279 18.48 -6.11 -2.85
C LYS A 279 18.24 -7.45 -2.15
N ILE A 280 17.33 -8.28 -2.67
CA ILE A 280 17.08 -9.64 -2.15
C ILE A 280 18.34 -10.50 -2.23
N ALA A 281 19.03 -10.51 -3.38
CA ALA A 281 20.26 -11.28 -3.57
C ALA A 281 21.36 -10.84 -2.58
N ARG A 282 21.55 -9.53 -2.35
CA ARG A 282 22.47 -9.03 -1.31
C ARG A 282 22.04 -9.47 0.08
N ALA A 283 20.74 -9.38 0.38
CA ALA A 283 20.17 -9.85 1.64
C ALA A 283 20.18 -11.38 1.77
N LEU A 284 20.68 -12.14 0.79
CA LEU A 284 20.94 -13.57 0.83
C LEU A 284 22.43 -13.89 0.61
N ASP A 285 23.30 -12.88 0.72
CA ASP A 285 24.75 -12.99 0.56
C ASP A 285 25.16 -13.50 -0.85
N ASN A 286 24.28 -13.39 -1.84
CA ASN A 286 24.52 -13.75 -3.24
C ASN A 286 24.94 -12.51 -4.04
N HIS A 287 26.18 -12.06 -3.81
CA HIS A 287 26.72 -10.86 -4.45
C HIS A 287 26.83 -10.97 -5.98
N GLY A 288 26.98 -12.19 -6.52
CA GLY A 288 27.04 -12.41 -7.98
C GLY A 288 25.70 -12.12 -8.67
N LEU A 289 24.60 -12.64 -8.16
CA LEU A 289 23.25 -12.30 -8.67
C LEU A 289 22.93 -10.83 -8.44
N ALA A 290 23.33 -10.28 -7.29
CA ALA A 290 23.12 -8.87 -6.99
C ALA A 290 23.80 -7.96 -8.03
N ALA A 291 25.05 -8.23 -8.39
CA ALA A 291 25.78 -7.49 -9.41
C ALA A 291 25.09 -7.65 -10.78
N LYS A 292 24.80 -8.88 -11.20
CA LYS A 292 24.11 -9.17 -12.48
C LYS A 292 22.83 -8.36 -12.65
N TRP A 293 21.95 -8.36 -11.64
CA TRP A 293 20.68 -7.64 -11.72
C TRP A 293 20.83 -6.13 -11.58
N THR A 294 21.84 -5.66 -10.85
CA THR A 294 22.17 -4.23 -10.79
C THR A 294 22.63 -3.73 -12.16
N ASP A 295 23.56 -4.43 -12.81
CA ASP A 295 24.06 -4.07 -14.14
C ASP A 295 22.95 -4.12 -15.19
N ARG A 296 22.07 -5.13 -15.13
CA ARG A 296 20.92 -5.21 -16.03
C ARG A 296 19.94 -4.06 -15.83
N ALA A 297 19.67 -3.67 -14.58
CA ALA A 297 18.83 -2.52 -14.27
C ALA A 297 19.40 -1.24 -14.90
N GLU A 298 20.72 -1.02 -14.84
CA GLU A 298 21.38 0.13 -15.45
C GLU A 298 21.27 0.15 -16.98
N THR A 299 21.45 -0.99 -17.63
CA THR A 299 21.28 -1.10 -19.10
C THR A 299 19.85 -0.76 -19.53
N VAL A 300 18.84 -1.35 -18.86
CA VAL A 300 17.43 -1.05 -19.15
C VAL A 300 17.11 0.41 -18.84
N ARG A 301 17.62 0.97 -17.74
CA ARG A 301 17.46 2.39 -17.36
C ARG A 301 17.94 3.33 -18.46
N ALA A 302 19.12 3.07 -19.03
CA ALA A 302 19.66 3.87 -20.14
C ALA A 302 18.79 3.78 -21.41
N ALA A 303 18.29 2.59 -21.75
CA ALA A 303 17.42 2.39 -22.91
C ALA A 303 16.07 3.12 -22.75
N VAL A 304 15.44 2.99 -21.58
CA VAL A 304 14.14 3.60 -21.27
C VAL A 304 14.26 5.12 -21.20
N HIS A 305 15.32 5.67 -20.60
CA HIS A 305 15.53 7.12 -20.59
C HIS A 305 15.66 7.67 -22.00
N ARG A 306 16.47 7.02 -22.86
CA ARG A 306 16.67 7.41 -24.26
C ARG A 306 15.37 7.39 -25.06
N GLU A 307 14.52 6.39 -24.86
CA GLU A 307 13.27 6.24 -25.61
C GLU A 307 12.20 7.24 -25.18
N PHE A 308 12.04 7.48 -23.88
CA PHE A 308 10.84 8.15 -23.37
C PHE A 308 11.05 9.56 -22.80
N PHE A 309 12.29 10.01 -22.61
CA PHE A 309 12.54 11.34 -22.07
C PHE A 309 12.17 12.43 -23.08
N ASN A 310 11.39 13.41 -22.62
CA ASN A 310 11.08 14.62 -23.35
C ASN A 310 11.91 15.79 -22.78
N PRO A 311 13.01 16.20 -23.45
CA PRO A 311 13.86 17.28 -22.96
C PRO A 311 13.17 18.64 -22.93
N ALA A 312 12.13 18.87 -23.75
CA ALA A 312 11.43 20.16 -23.82
C ALA A 312 10.54 20.42 -22.59
N ASP A 313 10.09 19.37 -21.89
CA ASP A 313 9.24 19.45 -20.69
C ASP A 313 9.94 18.91 -19.43
N ALA A 314 11.21 18.49 -19.54
CA ALA A 314 11.92 17.75 -18.50
C ALA A 314 11.06 16.62 -17.91
N SER A 315 10.44 15.84 -18.79
CA SER A 315 9.33 14.95 -18.44
C SER A 315 9.44 13.61 -19.16
N TYR A 316 8.51 12.69 -18.86
CA TYR A 316 8.36 11.41 -19.53
C TYR A 316 6.90 11.21 -19.93
N VAL A 317 6.70 10.65 -21.12
CA VAL A 317 5.36 10.35 -21.69
C VAL A 317 4.38 11.52 -21.48
N ASN A 318 3.21 11.29 -20.87
CA ASN A 318 2.20 12.32 -20.62
C ASN A 318 2.49 13.22 -19.41
N GLY A 319 3.59 13.00 -18.67
CA GLY A 319 3.99 13.79 -17.51
C GLY A 319 3.09 13.66 -16.28
N PHE A 320 2.21 12.65 -16.21
CA PHE A 320 1.36 12.48 -15.03
C PHE A 320 2.17 12.01 -13.81
N GLN A 321 1.60 12.27 -12.63
CA GLN A 321 2.20 11.98 -11.32
C GLN A 321 2.78 10.56 -11.23
N ALA A 322 2.03 9.55 -11.68
CA ALA A 322 2.44 8.15 -11.63
C ALA A 322 3.73 7.87 -12.42
N TYR A 323 3.81 8.40 -13.64
CA TYR A 323 4.95 8.14 -14.54
C TYR A 323 6.19 8.92 -14.13
N LEU A 324 6.04 10.17 -13.68
CA LEU A 324 7.15 10.93 -13.12
C LEU A 324 7.64 10.32 -11.80
N SER A 325 6.72 9.85 -10.94
CA SER A 325 7.08 9.24 -9.66
C SER A 325 7.83 7.92 -9.85
N ILE A 326 7.36 7.01 -10.70
CA ILE A 326 8.08 5.75 -10.95
C ILE A 326 9.43 5.99 -11.64
N ALA A 327 9.53 6.98 -12.54
CA ALA A 327 10.80 7.37 -13.16
C ALA A 327 11.83 7.83 -12.12
N LEU A 328 11.42 8.70 -11.20
CA LEU A 328 12.28 9.19 -10.13
C LEU A 328 12.63 8.09 -9.13
N LEU A 329 11.67 7.23 -8.79
CA LEU A 329 11.87 6.11 -7.85
C LEU A 329 12.94 5.13 -8.34
N VAL A 330 12.94 4.79 -9.63
CA VAL A 330 13.94 3.86 -10.19
C VAL A 330 15.23 4.54 -10.62
N GLY A 331 15.38 5.84 -10.34
CA GLY A 331 16.56 6.62 -10.71
C GLY A 331 16.72 6.83 -12.21
N LEU A 332 15.63 6.75 -12.98
CA LEU A 332 15.63 6.84 -14.45
C LEU A 332 16.35 8.09 -14.99
N PRO A 333 16.03 9.32 -14.54
CA PRO A 333 16.75 10.51 -15.00
C PRO A 333 18.22 10.53 -14.55
N PRO A 334 19.16 10.87 -15.46
CA PRO A 334 20.52 11.27 -15.11
C PRO A 334 20.55 12.37 -14.06
N GLU A 335 21.66 12.47 -13.32
CA GLU A 335 21.80 13.37 -12.16
C GLU A 335 21.55 14.84 -12.56
N GLU A 336 21.98 15.23 -13.75
CA GLU A 336 21.93 16.59 -14.27
C GLU A 336 20.49 17.05 -14.54
N VAL A 337 19.62 16.14 -14.97
CA VAL A 337 18.22 16.45 -15.31
C VAL A 337 17.25 16.11 -14.18
N ARG A 338 17.67 15.30 -13.20
CA ARG A 338 16.82 14.87 -12.09
C ARG A 338 16.18 16.03 -11.29
N PRO A 339 16.88 17.14 -10.98
CA PRO A 339 16.24 18.29 -10.33
C PRO A 339 15.08 18.88 -11.14
N ALA A 340 15.23 18.99 -12.47
CA ALA A 340 14.18 19.52 -13.34
C ALA A 340 12.96 18.57 -13.41
N VAL A 341 13.19 17.25 -13.49
CA VAL A 341 12.12 16.25 -13.44
C VAL A 341 11.38 16.28 -12.09
N ARG A 342 12.10 16.47 -10.97
CA ARG A 342 11.48 16.66 -9.66
C ARG A 342 10.58 17.89 -9.64
N GLN A 343 11.07 19.04 -10.11
CA GLN A 343 10.26 20.25 -10.21
C GLN A 343 9.03 20.04 -11.09
N ARG A 344 9.17 19.33 -12.21
CA ARG A 344 8.05 19.02 -13.11
C ARG A 344 6.97 18.16 -12.44
N LEU A 345 7.36 17.22 -11.56
CA LEU A 345 6.41 16.45 -10.73
C LEU A 345 5.71 17.34 -9.70
N GLU A 346 6.43 18.27 -9.07
CA GLU A 346 5.84 19.22 -8.14
C GLU A 346 4.82 20.12 -8.83
N ASP A 347 5.14 20.62 -10.03
CA ASP A 347 4.23 21.43 -10.85
C ASP A 347 3.03 20.60 -11.31
N GLU A 348 3.23 19.33 -11.65
CA GLU A 348 2.12 18.42 -11.97
C GLU A 348 1.15 18.33 -10.79
N ILE A 349 1.66 18.11 -9.57
CA ILE A 349 0.84 17.97 -8.38
C ILE A 349 0.18 19.29 -8.02
N ARG A 350 0.96 20.36 -7.86
CA ARG A 350 0.50 21.63 -7.28
C ARG A 350 -0.26 22.51 -8.28
N VAL A 351 0.18 22.54 -9.53
CA VAL A 351 -0.31 23.50 -10.53
C VAL A 351 -1.25 22.82 -11.53
N LYS A 352 -0.85 21.69 -12.12
CA LYS A 352 -1.67 21.03 -13.16
C LYS A 352 -2.86 20.28 -12.58
N ARG A 353 -2.69 19.67 -11.41
CA ARG A 353 -3.74 18.93 -10.70
C ARG A 353 -4.33 19.67 -9.50
N ASP A 354 -3.88 20.89 -9.23
CA ASP A 354 -4.37 21.70 -8.10
C ASP A 354 -4.36 20.93 -6.76
N GLY A 355 -3.30 20.16 -6.54
CA GLY A 355 -3.13 19.32 -5.37
C GLY A 355 -3.97 18.04 -5.35
N HIS A 356 -4.61 17.62 -6.45
CA HIS A 356 -5.36 16.36 -6.51
C HIS A 356 -4.48 15.16 -6.82
N PHE A 357 -4.88 14.00 -6.26
CA PHE A 357 -4.24 12.72 -6.55
C PHE A 357 -4.65 12.22 -7.94
N TRP A 358 -3.67 11.85 -8.76
CA TRP A 358 -3.88 11.43 -10.16
C TRP A 358 -3.14 10.14 -10.52
N GLY A 359 -3.31 9.12 -9.69
CA GLY A 359 -2.83 7.76 -9.93
C GLY A 359 -3.93 6.73 -9.76
N GLY A 360 -3.77 5.60 -10.45
CA GLY A 360 -4.59 4.41 -10.30
C GLY A 360 -4.08 3.46 -9.22
N ILE A 361 -4.30 2.16 -9.36
CA ILE A 361 -3.90 1.13 -8.40
C ILE A 361 -2.38 1.03 -8.29
N THR A 362 -1.73 0.66 -9.39
CA THR A 362 -0.29 0.42 -9.45
C THR A 362 0.47 1.74 -9.47
N GLY A 363 0.11 2.67 -10.35
CA GLY A 363 0.75 3.98 -10.43
C GLY A 363 0.58 4.78 -9.14
N GLY A 364 -0.59 4.71 -8.50
CA GLY A 364 -0.83 5.36 -7.22
C GLY A 364 0.06 4.81 -6.09
N ALA A 365 0.30 3.50 -6.05
CA ALA A 365 1.25 2.91 -5.11
C ALA A 365 2.67 3.45 -5.30
N PHE A 366 3.11 3.65 -6.55
CA PHE A 366 4.42 4.21 -6.85
C PHE A 366 4.53 5.71 -6.58
N ILE A 367 3.45 6.50 -6.72
CA ILE A 367 3.39 7.88 -6.24
C ILE A 367 3.67 7.92 -4.74
N VAL A 368 2.92 7.13 -3.96
CA VAL A 368 3.06 7.13 -2.50
C VAL A 368 4.43 6.65 -2.06
N LYS A 369 4.93 5.56 -2.63
CA LYS A 369 6.27 5.04 -2.32
C LYS A 369 7.34 6.09 -2.61
N HIS A 370 7.32 6.71 -3.79
CA HIS A 370 8.29 7.74 -4.14
C HIS A 370 8.26 8.95 -3.20
N LEU A 371 7.06 9.47 -2.90
CA LEU A 371 6.94 10.66 -2.06
C LEU A 371 7.31 10.39 -0.58
N ILE A 372 7.06 9.18 -0.06
CA ILE A 372 7.56 8.75 1.25
C ILE A 372 9.10 8.71 1.24
N GLU A 373 9.70 8.04 0.26
CA GLU A 373 11.18 7.91 0.15
C GLU A 373 11.86 9.27 -0.07
N ALA A 374 11.20 10.19 -0.77
CA ALA A 374 11.68 11.55 -1.01
C ALA A 374 11.39 12.53 0.15
N GLY A 375 10.72 12.09 1.22
CA GLY A 375 10.36 12.95 2.36
C GLY A 375 9.32 14.05 2.04
N ARG A 376 8.56 13.90 0.95
CA ARG A 376 7.60 14.90 0.44
C ARG A 376 6.22 14.77 1.08
N ASN A 377 6.21 14.86 2.41
CA ASN A 377 5.00 14.85 3.21
C ASN A 377 4.09 16.05 2.91
N ASP A 378 4.65 17.18 2.48
CA ASP A 378 3.92 18.35 2.00
C ASP A 378 2.98 18.01 0.83
N LEU A 379 3.49 17.29 -0.17
CA LEU A 379 2.74 16.90 -1.36
C LEU A 379 1.72 15.81 -1.05
N MET A 380 2.13 14.81 -0.25
CA MET A 380 1.22 13.75 0.19
C MET A 380 0.06 14.30 1.02
N CYS A 381 0.32 15.19 1.97
CA CYS A 381 -0.70 15.81 2.81
C CYS A 381 -1.63 16.71 1.98
N LEU A 382 -1.08 17.47 1.02
CA LEU A 382 -1.86 18.26 0.08
C LEU A 382 -2.89 17.38 -0.66
N MET A 383 -2.45 16.26 -1.25
CA MET A 383 -3.32 15.34 -1.97
C MET A 383 -4.30 14.59 -1.07
N ALA A 384 -3.87 14.16 0.11
CA ALA A 384 -4.69 13.38 1.04
C ALA A 384 -5.85 14.19 1.63
N ARG A 385 -5.71 15.52 1.72
CA ARG A 385 -6.71 16.43 2.31
C ARG A 385 -7.75 16.94 1.31
N GLN A 386 -7.68 16.56 0.03
CA GLN A 386 -8.66 16.97 -0.97
C GLN A 386 -10.06 16.44 -0.65
N GLN A 387 -11.03 17.36 -0.63
CA GLN A 387 -12.43 17.10 -0.26
C GLN A 387 -13.37 17.01 -1.46
N ASN A 388 -12.89 17.38 -2.65
CA ASN A 388 -13.59 17.37 -3.93
C ASN A 388 -12.95 16.35 -4.89
N TYR A 389 -13.60 16.10 -6.02
CA TYR A 389 -13.15 15.12 -7.00
C TYR A 389 -11.86 15.54 -7.72
N PRO A 390 -10.91 14.60 -7.95
CA PRO A 390 -10.80 13.28 -7.32
C PRO A 390 -10.18 13.39 -5.92
N GLY A 391 -10.81 12.77 -4.91
CA GLY A 391 -10.31 12.84 -3.54
C GLY A 391 -10.96 11.81 -2.62
N ARG A 392 -10.19 11.29 -1.64
CA ARG A 392 -10.76 10.39 -0.62
C ARG A 392 -11.73 11.13 0.31
N GLY A 393 -11.51 12.43 0.53
CA GLY A 393 -12.49 13.27 1.22
C GLY A 393 -13.82 13.37 0.47
N ASP A 394 -13.78 13.44 -0.86
CA ASP A 394 -14.99 13.41 -1.69
C ASP A 394 -15.74 12.07 -1.60
N MET A 395 -15.03 10.93 -1.63
CA MET A 395 -15.64 9.61 -1.39
C MET A 395 -16.37 9.59 -0.04
N LEU A 396 -15.72 10.06 1.03
CA LEU A 396 -16.28 10.09 2.38
C LEU A 396 -17.48 11.05 2.49
N ALA A 397 -17.44 12.20 1.80
CA ALA A 397 -18.53 13.15 1.74
C ALA A 397 -19.77 12.56 1.03
N ARG A 398 -19.55 11.73 0.01
CA ARG A 398 -20.60 10.95 -0.68
C ARG A 398 -21.05 9.70 0.07
N GLY A 399 -20.61 9.53 1.31
CA GLY A 399 -21.10 8.49 2.22
C GLY A 399 -20.34 7.17 2.14
N ALA A 400 -19.16 7.13 1.54
CA ALA A 400 -18.28 5.96 1.57
C ALA A 400 -17.98 5.54 3.02
N THR A 401 -18.03 4.23 3.26
CA THR A 401 -17.59 3.58 4.51
C THR A 401 -16.40 2.64 4.27
N THR A 402 -15.97 2.52 3.02
CA THR A 402 -14.90 1.70 2.48
C THR A 402 -14.31 2.45 1.28
N ILE A 403 -13.10 2.09 0.85
CA ILE A 403 -12.51 2.63 -0.38
C ILE A 403 -13.16 1.95 -1.59
N TRP A 404 -13.46 2.75 -2.62
CA TRP A 404 -14.13 2.30 -3.85
C TRP A 404 -13.12 1.88 -4.91
N GLU A 405 -13.58 1.13 -5.91
CA GLU A 405 -12.76 0.67 -7.05
C GLU A 405 -12.34 1.81 -7.96
N ASP A 406 -13.29 2.71 -8.27
CA ASP A 406 -13.10 3.91 -9.08
C ASP A 406 -13.48 5.18 -8.29
N TRP A 407 -12.88 6.30 -8.67
CA TRP A 407 -13.12 7.59 -8.01
C TRP A 407 -14.58 8.04 -8.10
N GLU A 408 -15.30 7.67 -9.16
CA GLU A 408 -16.70 8.03 -9.35
C GLU A 408 -17.67 7.15 -8.54
N GLY A 409 -17.25 5.96 -8.08
CA GLY A 409 -18.12 5.00 -7.39
C GLY A 409 -19.10 4.29 -8.31
N ARG A 410 -18.74 4.09 -9.58
CA ARG A 410 -19.55 3.36 -10.58
C ARG A 410 -19.43 1.85 -10.40
N GLN A 411 -18.29 1.39 -9.89
CA GLN A 411 -17.98 -0.05 -9.79
C GLN A 411 -18.14 -0.56 -8.35
N SER A 412 -17.23 -1.41 -7.88
CA SER A 412 -17.21 -1.91 -6.49
C SER A 412 -17.09 -0.75 -5.50
N LEU A 413 -17.87 -0.80 -4.41
CA LEU A 413 -17.79 0.17 -3.31
C LEU A 413 -16.94 -0.36 -2.14
N SER A 414 -16.23 -1.47 -2.32
CA SER A 414 -15.28 -2.05 -1.37
C SER A 414 -14.13 -2.71 -2.13
N HIS A 415 -13.07 -1.96 -2.40
CA HIS A 415 -11.95 -2.38 -3.24
C HIS A 415 -10.58 -1.96 -2.69
N SER A 416 -9.56 -2.72 -3.08
CA SER A 416 -8.13 -2.50 -2.81
C SER A 416 -7.50 -1.29 -3.50
N SER A 417 -8.15 -0.70 -4.52
CA SER A 417 -7.52 0.18 -5.52
C SER A 417 -6.64 1.28 -4.93
N TYR A 418 -7.16 1.96 -3.89
CA TYR A 418 -6.54 3.17 -3.35
C TYR A 418 -6.08 3.02 -1.90
N LEU A 419 -5.81 1.79 -1.46
CA LEU A 419 -5.33 1.50 -0.10
C LEU A 419 -3.85 1.86 0.14
N HIS A 420 -3.11 2.21 -0.90
CA HIS A 420 -1.69 2.59 -0.82
C HIS A 420 -1.45 3.80 0.11
N ILE A 421 -2.46 4.65 0.35
CA ILE A 421 -2.35 5.77 1.30
C ILE A 421 -2.12 5.31 2.74
N GLY A 422 -2.47 4.07 3.08
CA GLY A 422 -2.38 3.56 4.44
C GLY A 422 -0.96 3.56 5.00
N SER A 423 0.04 3.24 4.18
CA SER A 423 1.45 3.27 4.59
C SER A 423 1.94 4.70 4.86
N TRP A 424 1.45 5.71 4.13
CA TRP A 424 1.87 7.11 4.33
C TRP A 424 1.61 7.62 5.74
N PHE A 425 0.52 7.21 6.39
CA PHE A 425 0.24 7.61 7.77
C PHE A 425 1.32 7.13 8.75
N VAL A 426 1.86 5.92 8.53
CA VAL A 426 2.87 5.29 9.38
C VAL A 426 4.28 5.72 8.97
N GLU A 427 4.64 5.50 7.70
CA GLU A 427 5.98 5.70 7.16
C GLU A 427 6.30 7.17 6.82
N GLY A 428 5.28 7.95 6.43
CA GLY A 428 5.45 9.36 6.06
C GLY A 428 5.16 10.30 7.22
N LEU A 429 3.91 10.32 7.67
CA LEU A 429 3.41 11.33 8.61
C LEU A 429 3.96 11.14 10.03
N ALA A 430 3.93 9.90 10.53
CA ALA A 430 4.63 9.54 11.76
C ALA A 430 6.12 9.21 11.54
N GLY A 431 6.50 8.88 10.31
CA GLY A 431 7.89 8.73 9.92
C GLY A 431 8.54 7.40 10.31
N ILE A 432 7.79 6.37 10.69
CA ILE A 432 8.36 5.07 11.09
C ILE A 432 8.60 4.24 9.84
N GLN A 433 9.84 4.15 9.37
CA GLN A 433 10.20 3.45 8.13
C GLN A 433 11.13 2.27 8.42
N PRO A 434 10.92 1.09 7.82
CA PRO A 434 11.86 -0.01 7.93
C PRO A 434 13.22 0.38 7.37
N GLY A 435 14.28 -0.19 7.93
CA GLY A 435 15.65 0.04 7.47
C GLY A 435 15.89 -0.40 6.02
N ASP A 436 17.12 -0.15 5.56
CA ASP A 436 17.61 -0.56 4.26
C ASP A 436 17.81 -2.09 4.17
N ASP A 437 18.05 -2.73 5.32
CA ASP A 437 18.23 -4.16 5.45
C ASP A 437 16.93 -4.91 5.72
N ALA A 438 16.88 -6.18 5.33
CA ALA A 438 15.75 -7.08 5.57
C ALA A 438 15.77 -7.65 7.02
N ASP A 439 15.80 -6.77 8.03
CA ASP A 439 16.12 -7.12 9.42
C ASP A 439 14.95 -6.98 10.42
N GLY A 440 13.78 -6.56 9.96
CA GLY A 440 12.55 -6.49 10.76
C GLY A 440 12.50 -5.33 11.75
N PHE A 441 13.07 -4.16 11.40
CA PHE A 441 13.25 -2.99 12.28
C PHE A 441 14.34 -3.16 13.35
N ARG A 442 15.33 -4.02 13.13
CA ARG A 442 16.52 -4.02 13.99
C ARG A 442 17.29 -2.71 13.80
N THR A 443 17.37 -2.26 12.55
CA THR A 443 17.71 -0.90 12.18
C THR A 443 16.54 -0.28 11.44
N PHE A 444 16.23 0.98 11.73
CA PHE A 444 15.10 1.66 11.09
C PHE A 444 15.30 3.17 11.00
N HIS A 445 14.45 3.84 10.24
CA HIS A 445 14.47 5.29 10.11
C HIS A 445 13.28 5.91 10.84
N LEU A 446 13.52 7.07 11.44
CA LEU A 446 12.51 7.96 11.98
C LEU A 446 12.57 9.28 11.19
N ARG A 447 11.55 9.54 10.37
CA ARG A 447 11.42 10.75 9.55
C ARG A 447 10.05 11.44 9.75
N PRO A 448 9.71 11.84 10.98
CA PRO A 448 8.40 12.42 11.27
C PRO A 448 8.22 13.74 10.50
N ALA A 449 7.01 13.98 10.00
CA ALA A 449 6.67 15.20 9.25
C ALA A 449 6.44 16.43 10.17
N CYS A 450 7.41 16.73 11.04
CA CYS A 450 7.30 17.76 12.07
C CYS A 450 7.95 19.10 11.69
N ASP A 451 8.52 19.21 10.49
CA ASP A 451 9.23 20.39 9.95
C ASP A 451 8.31 21.58 9.63
N GLY A 452 6.98 21.42 9.76
CA GLY A 452 5.99 22.46 9.46
C GLY A 452 5.53 22.46 7.99
N SER A 453 6.01 21.52 7.19
CA SER A 453 5.61 21.34 5.79
C SER A 453 4.17 20.85 5.62
N VAL A 454 3.61 20.24 6.68
CA VAL A 454 2.21 19.80 6.75
C VAL A 454 1.39 20.72 7.69
N PRO A 455 0.15 21.06 7.33
CA PRO A 455 -0.71 21.94 8.13
C PRO A 455 -1.39 21.19 9.28
N LEU A 456 -0.60 20.55 10.15
CA LEU A 456 -1.07 19.76 11.29
C LEU A 456 -0.36 20.21 12.57
N SER A 457 -1.07 20.16 13.69
CA SER A 457 -0.52 20.51 15.01
C SER A 457 0.05 19.31 15.76
N TYR A 458 -0.37 18.09 15.42
CA TYR A 458 0.24 16.86 15.93
C TYR A 458 0.00 15.67 15.01
N ALA A 459 0.89 14.68 15.09
CA ALA A 459 0.65 13.31 14.68
C ALA A 459 1.38 12.35 15.61
N ARG A 460 0.82 11.15 15.82
CA ARG A 460 1.44 10.09 16.62
C ARG A 460 1.12 8.73 16.06
N CYS A 461 2.09 7.83 16.17
CA CYS A 461 1.97 6.44 15.80
C CYS A 461 2.68 5.54 16.82
N ARG A 462 2.02 4.43 17.17
CA ARG A 462 2.61 3.31 17.88
C ARG A 462 2.52 2.09 16.96
N GLN A 463 3.64 1.48 16.62
CA GLN A 463 3.71 0.28 15.78
C GLN A 463 4.39 -0.85 16.55
N ASN A 464 3.74 -2.01 16.72
CA ASN A 464 4.36 -3.21 17.28
C ASN A 464 5.17 -3.95 16.21
N THR A 465 6.47 -4.10 16.44
CA THR A 465 7.40 -4.86 15.58
C THR A 465 7.84 -6.15 16.29
N PRO A 466 8.61 -7.05 15.63
CA PRO A 466 9.18 -8.23 16.28
C PRO A 466 10.06 -7.93 17.50
N TYR A 467 10.57 -6.70 17.64
CA TYR A 467 11.45 -6.29 18.74
C TYR A 467 10.72 -5.56 19.87
N GLY A 468 9.42 -5.29 19.73
CA GLY A 468 8.64 -4.46 20.64
C GLY A 468 7.98 -3.29 19.91
N TYR A 469 7.34 -2.37 20.63
CA TYR A 469 6.72 -1.23 19.95
C TYR A 469 7.76 -0.17 19.57
N ILE A 470 7.53 0.53 18.46
CA ILE A 470 8.16 1.81 18.12
C ILE A 470 7.10 2.87 18.35
N PHE A 471 7.50 4.01 18.92
CA PHE A 471 6.64 5.18 19.03
C PHE A 471 7.29 6.36 18.34
N SER A 472 6.50 7.09 17.55
CA SER A 472 6.87 8.38 16.98
C SER A 472 5.67 9.31 17.10
N GLY A 473 5.82 10.37 17.90
CA GLY A 473 4.77 11.36 18.09
C GLY A 473 5.36 12.75 18.18
N TRP A 474 4.78 13.69 17.47
CA TRP A 474 5.22 15.08 17.46
C TRP A 474 4.03 16.02 17.69
N LYS A 475 4.30 17.14 18.35
CA LYS A 475 3.39 18.28 18.50
C LYS A 475 4.14 19.54 18.10
N ARG A 476 3.50 20.39 17.30
CA ARG A 476 4.05 21.65 16.84
C ARG A 476 3.24 22.83 17.40
N ASP A 477 3.96 23.82 17.90
CA ASP A 477 3.42 25.11 18.34
C ASP A 477 4.33 26.23 17.82
N GLY A 478 3.91 26.89 16.73
CA GLY A 478 4.73 27.86 16.00
C GLY A 478 6.03 27.22 15.48
N ASP A 479 7.16 27.73 15.97
CA ASP A 479 8.50 27.23 15.63
C ASP A 479 9.02 26.13 16.56
N ARG A 480 8.30 25.82 17.65
CA ARG A 480 8.69 24.78 18.61
C ARG A 480 8.04 23.46 18.25
N VAL A 481 8.81 22.40 18.34
CA VAL A 481 8.35 21.02 18.14
C VAL A 481 8.75 20.19 19.35
N GLU A 482 7.78 19.51 19.94
CA GLU A 482 8.00 18.46 20.92
C GLU A 482 7.89 17.11 20.20
N LEU A 483 8.99 16.35 20.16
CA LEU A 483 9.09 15.05 19.51
C LEU A 483 9.34 13.97 20.58
N ALA A 484 8.36 13.08 20.76
CA ALA A 484 8.44 11.91 21.62
C ALA A 484 8.69 10.66 20.78
N ILE A 485 9.73 9.90 21.10
CA ILE A 485 10.07 8.66 20.42
C ILE A 485 10.33 7.51 21.41
N MET A 486 10.03 6.28 20.98
CA MET A 486 10.42 5.06 21.68
C MET A 486 11.14 4.12 20.71
N VAL A 487 12.37 3.75 21.05
CA VAL A 487 13.20 2.78 20.33
C VAL A 487 13.28 1.51 21.19
N PRO A 488 12.80 0.34 20.70
CA PRO A 488 12.78 -0.88 21.50
C PRO A 488 14.18 -1.45 21.78
N PRO A 489 14.35 -2.27 22.83
CA PRO A 489 15.61 -2.99 23.10
C PRO A 489 16.15 -3.75 21.88
N ASN A 490 17.47 -3.88 21.78
CA ASN A 490 18.19 -4.52 20.67
C ASN A 490 18.00 -3.87 19.28
N THR A 491 17.42 -2.67 19.21
CA THR A 491 17.25 -1.94 17.95
C THR A 491 17.94 -0.58 17.97
N SER A 492 18.06 0.06 16.81
CA SER A 492 18.51 1.44 16.68
C SER A 492 17.77 2.18 15.57
N ALA A 493 17.58 3.48 15.74
CA ALA A 493 16.94 4.35 14.77
C ALA A 493 17.92 5.37 14.21
N THR A 494 17.78 5.70 12.92
CA THR A 494 18.32 6.95 12.36
C THR A 494 17.19 7.97 12.30
N LEU A 495 17.22 8.96 13.19
CA LEU A 495 16.31 10.10 13.18
C LEU A 495 16.82 11.15 12.20
N GLU A 496 15.96 11.62 11.30
CA GLU A 496 16.27 12.64 10.31
C GLU A 496 15.08 13.61 10.18
N VAL A 497 15.27 14.85 10.60
CA VAL A 497 14.26 15.91 10.53
C VAL A 497 14.85 17.16 9.85
N PRO A 498 14.40 17.53 8.64
CA PRO A 498 14.90 18.69 7.90
C PRO A 498 14.52 20.02 8.59
N GLY A 499 15.38 21.03 8.47
CA GLY A 499 15.04 22.41 8.87
C GLY A 499 14.81 22.66 10.37
N LEU A 500 15.10 21.68 11.23
CA LEU A 500 14.97 21.78 12.68
C LEU A 500 16.32 21.60 13.38
N GLU A 501 16.46 22.24 14.54
CA GLU A 501 17.60 22.13 15.44
C GLU A 501 17.17 21.57 16.80
N LEU A 502 18.04 20.80 17.43
CA LEU A 502 17.81 20.21 18.76
C LEU A 502 18.12 21.23 19.86
N LEU A 503 17.14 21.55 20.70
CA LEU A 503 17.30 22.41 21.87
C LEU A 503 17.68 21.61 23.13
N SER A 504 16.96 20.51 23.34
CA SER A 504 17.12 19.65 24.52
C SER A 504 16.62 18.25 24.24
N ILE A 505 17.22 17.27 24.91
CA ILE A 505 16.80 15.88 24.91
C ILE A 505 16.67 15.39 26.35
N GLN A 506 15.59 14.65 26.64
CA GLN A 506 15.36 13.99 27.92
C GLN A 506 15.12 12.49 27.69
N GLY A 507 15.65 11.67 28.60
CA GLY A 507 15.53 10.21 28.55
C GLY A 507 16.62 9.51 27.74
N GLY A 508 16.72 8.18 27.93
CA GLY A 508 17.75 7.31 27.36
C GLY A 508 19.05 7.26 28.16
N ASP A 509 19.68 6.09 28.22
CA ASP A 509 20.91 5.84 29.02
C ASP A 509 22.21 6.10 28.22
N ASN A 510 22.27 7.23 27.48
CA ASN A 510 23.39 7.67 26.62
C ASN A 510 23.47 7.09 25.19
N GLY A 511 22.34 6.70 24.58
CA GLY A 511 22.31 6.09 23.25
C GLY A 511 22.22 7.04 22.04
N VAL A 512 22.54 8.34 22.16
CA VAL A 512 22.32 9.31 21.07
C VAL A 512 23.65 9.82 20.51
N GLU A 513 23.86 9.64 19.21
CA GLU A 513 25.04 10.08 18.46
C GLU A 513 24.60 11.05 17.35
N ARG A 514 25.22 12.23 17.26
CA ARG A 514 24.95 13.19 16.18
C ARG A 514 25.68 12.77 14.91
N LEU A 515 24.95 12.66 13.81
CA LEU A 515 25.50 12.35 12.50
C LEU A 515 25.69 13.63 11.68
N HIS A 516 26.54 13.59 10.67
CA HIS A 516 26.65 14.70 9.71
C HIS A 516 25.35 14.79 8.88
N GLY A 517 24.79 16.00 8.81
CA GLY A 517 23.59 16.32 8.03
C GLY A 517 23.67 17.75 7.52
N GLU A 518 23.59 17.93 6.22
CA GLU A 518 23.40 19.25 5.63
C GLU A 518 21.93 19.66 5.82
N HIS A 519 21.70 20.80 6.47
CA HIS A 519 20.37 21.39 6.66
C HIS A 519 19.29 20.50 7.33
N SER A 520 19.71 19.44 8.03
CA SER A 520 18.83 18.51 8.74
C SER A 520 19.45 18.10 10.08
N LEU A 521 18.60 17.93 11.10
CA LEU A 521 19.00 17.27 12.33
C LEU A 521 19.01 15.77 12.07
N ARG A 522 20.21 15.17 12.16
CA ARG A 522 20.42 13.74 11.94
C ARG A 522 21.08 13.10 13.15
N LEU A 523 20.39 12.14 13.77
CA LEU A 523 20.85 11.44 14.98
C LEU A 523 20.75 9.93 14.79
N ARG A 524 21.74 9.19 15.28
CA ARG A 524 21.58 7.77 15.59
C ARG A 524 21.09 7.65 17.03
N VAL A 525 20.02 6.90 17.24
CA VAL A 525 19.33 6.77 18.53
C VAL A 525 19.22 5.29 18.89
N GLY A 526 19.83 4.89 20.01
CA GLY A 526 19.73 3.55 20.58
C GLY A 526 18.45 3.34 21.39
N PRO A 527 18.27 2.16 21.99
CA PRO A 527 17.06 1.83 22.74
C PRO A 527 16.75 2.84 23.85
N GLY A 528 15.47 3.16 24.03
CA GLY A 528 15.02 4.06 25.08
C GLY A 528 13.78 4.86 24.72
N ARG A 529 13.33 5.65 25.70
CA ARG A 529 12.28 6.65 25.54
C ARG A 529 12.93 8.01 25.54
N TYR A 530 12.64 8.81 24.53
CA TYR A 530 13.23 10.14 24.38
C TYR A 530 12.13 11.18 24.17
N LEU A 531 12.30 12.33 24.82
CA LEU A 531 11.54 13.54 24.56
C LEU A 531 12.52 14.61 24.08
N MET A 532 12.34 15.09 22.86
CA MET A 532 13.19 16.07 22.20
C MET A 532 12.40 17.35 21.97
N ASN A 533 12.97 18.47 22.38
CA ASN A 533 12.46 19.79 22.02
C ASN A 533 13.30 20.33 20.87
N LEU A 534 12.64 20.67 19.78
CA LEU A 534 13.26 21.18 18.56
C LEU A 534 12.76 22.59 18.25
N THR A 535 13.51 23.32 17.42
CA THR A 535 13.11 24.62 16.89
C THR A 535 13.42 24.74 15.41
N SER A 536 12.65 25.55 14.67
CA SER A 536 13.03 25.97 13.31
C SER A 536 14.44 26.59 13.31
N SER A 537 15.28 26.24 12.35
CA SER A 537 16.67 26.73 12.21
C SER A 537 16.80 28.21 11.77
N THR A 538 15.74 29.01 11.93
CA THR A 538 15.74 30.44 11.58
C THR A 538 16.48 31.24 12.66
N PRO A 539 17.39 32.17 12.31
CA PRO A 539 18.13 32.93 13.33
C PRO A 539 17.21 33.92 14.04
N GLY A 540 16.84 33.60 15.29
CA GLY A 540 16.42 34.58 16.30
C GLY A 540 15.06 34.31 16.94
N ALA A 541 15.07 33.73 18.15
CA ALA A 541 14.29 34.19 19.31
C ALA A 541 14.53 33.29 20.53
N ASN A 542 14.79 33.93 21.67
CA ASN A 542 15.17 33.37 22.96
C ASN A 542 14.32 32.16 23.42
N ALA A 543 14.99 31.18 24.02
CA ALA A 543 14.38 30.07 24.73
C ALA A 543 13.88 30.52 26.10
N GLY A 544 12.56 30.48 26.30
CA GLY A 544 11.94 30.45 27.63
C GLY A 544 11.56 29.01 27.95
N SER A 545 12.11 28.45 29.03
CA SER A 545 11.75 27.11 29.50
C SER A 545 10.34 27.09 30.06
N THR A 546 9.46 26.26 29.52
CA THR A 546 8.24 25.84 30.23
C THR A 546 8.22 24.32 30.28
N ALA A 547 8.08 23.78 31.50
CA ALA A 547 7.87 22.37 31.73
C ALA A 547 6.43 22.01 31.35
N SER A 548 6.25 20.96 30.55
CA SER A 548 4.95 20.46 30.08
C SER A 548 4.81 18.96 30.43
N ALA A 549 3.60 18.57 30.81
CA ALA A 549 3.26 17.25 31.36
C ALA A 549 3.28 16.14 30.28
N GLY A 550 3.66 14.93 30.70
CA GLY A 550 4.14 13.85 29.83
C GLY A 550 3.21 13.35 28.71
N PHE A 551 3.82 13.09 27.55
CA PHE A 551 3.24 12.50 26.34
C PHE A 551 2.77 11.04 26.50
N TYR A 552 3.25 10.33 27.52
CA TYR A 552 2.87 8.95 27.82
C TYR A 552 1.56 8.89 28.60
N GLY A 553 0.43 9.13 27.93
CA GLY A 553 -0.90 8.83 28.48
C GLY A 553 -1.26 7.36 28.28
N GLU A 554 -1.63 6.68 29.36
CA GLU A 554 -1.95 5.26 29.47
C GLU A 554 -2.96 4.75 28.41
N ALA A 555 -2.50 3.85 27.55
CA ALA A 555 -3.35 2.87 26.89
C ALA A 555 -3.30 1.56 27.71
N ALA A 556 -3.98 1.56 28.85
CA ALA A 556 -4.20 0.36 29.67
C ALA A 556 -5.70 0.14 29.85
N GLY A 557 -6.37 -0.32 28.80
CA GLY A 557 -7.68 -0.95 28.90
C GLY A 557 -7.51 -2.46 28.84
N SER A 558 -7.42 -3.13 29.98
CA SER A 558 -7.55 -4.58 30.07
C SER A 558 -8.96 -5.02 29.67
N PRO A 559 -9.14 -6.21 29.08
CA PRO A 559 -10.44 -6.73 28.70
C PRO A 559 -11.19 -7.22 29.95
N GLY A 560 -12.35 -6.64 30.22
CA GLY A 560 -13.29 -7.14 31.21
C GLY A 560 -14.29 -8.11 30.58
N THR A 561 -14.16 -9.38 30.96
CA THR A 561 -15.14 -10.50 30.94
C THR A 561 -16.01 -10.75 29.72
#